data_AF-A0A450Z3J8-F1
#
_entry.id   AF-A0A450Z3J8-F1
#
_cell.length_a   1.000
_cell.length_b   1.000
_cell.length_c   1.000
_cell.angle_alpha   90.00
_cell.angle_beta   90.00
_cell.angle_gamma   90.00
#
_symmetry.space_group_name_H-M   'P 1'
#
loop_
_entity.id
_entity.type
_entity.pdbx_description
1 polymer ?
#
loop_
_entity_poly.entity_id
_entity_poly.type
_entity_poly.pdbx_seq_one_letter_code
_entity_poly.pdbx_strand_id
1 'polypeptide(L)'
;MYTCTASTPIGAKKPTQFNADPDKLDGNGRNLASVLGRMEKDPSVRDTILEWMELIAPGIEKIATEQQRLDSRTALLFKEQGTRRRFLAHMISDGAIHALCLLVAALDAPDYGIT
;
A
#
# COMPACT_ATOMS: atom_id res chain seq x y z
N MET A 1 -2.73 11.79 -19.70
CA MET A 1 -1.71 12.40 -18.82
C MET A 1 -2.01 11.97 -17.39
N TYR A 2 -1.39 10.87 -16.93
CA TYR A 2 -1.55 10.42 -15.54
C TYR A 2 -0.41 11.02 -14.72
N THR A 3 -0.61 12.26 -14.28
CA THR A 3 0.33 12.91 -13.38
C THR A 3 0.11 12.36 -11.98
N CYS A 4 0.83 11.30 -11.64
CA CYS A 4 1.09 10.94 -10.26
C CYS A 4 2.07 12.00 -9.71
N THR A 5 1.57 13.21 -9.46
CA THR A 5 2.34 14.29 -8.84
C THR A 5 2.59 13.91 -7.40
N ALA A 6 3.71 13.22 -7.15
CA ALA A 6 4.32 12.99 -5.86
C ALA A 6 3.33 12.57 -4.76
N SER A 7 3.17 11.27 -4.57
CA SER A 7 2.52 10.69 -3.38
C SER A 7 3.07 11.36 -2.12
N THR A 8 2.29 12.28 -1.54
CA THR A 8 2.63 12.87 -0.26
C THR A 8 2.51 11.75 0.78
N PRO A 9 3.59 11.36 1.48
CA PRO A 9 3.54 10.22 2.41
C PRO A 9 2.48 10.41 3.50
N ILE A 10 2.15 11.67 3.80
CA ILE A 10 1.08 12.07 4.72
C ILE A 10 -0.31 11.58 4.27
N GLY A 11 -0.58 11.54 2.96
CA GLY A 11 -1.86 11.07 2.41
C GLY A 11 -1.99 9.55 2.48
N ALA A 12 -0.94 8.83 2.10
CA ALA A 12 -0.89 7.37 2.06
C ALA A 12 -0.86 6.70 3.46
N LYS A 13 -0.32 7.39 4.46
CA LYS A 13 -0.31 6.93 5.86
C LYS A 13 -1.68 7.03 6.55
N LYS A 14 -2.60 7.82 6.01
CA LYS A 14 -3.93 7.99 6.60
C LYS A 14 -4.82 6.79 6.28
N PRO A 15 -5.69 6.38 7.21
CA PRO A 15 -6.69 5.38 6.91
C PRO A 15 -7.57 5.84 5.75
N THR A 16 -7.76 4.96 4.77
CA THR A 16 -8.60 5.22 3.62
C THR A 16 -10.07 5.21 4.03
N GLN A 17 -10.86 6.18 3.57
CA GLN A 17 -12.31 6.16 3.79
C GLN A 17 -12.96 4.98 3.05
N PHE A 18 -13.97 4.34 3.64
CA PHE A 18 -14.62 3.15 3.06
C PHE A 18 -15.13 3.32 1.63
N ASN A 19 -15.61 4.52 1.26
CA ASN A 19 -16.12 4.82 -0.08
C ASN A 19 -15.03 5.27 -1.07
N ALA A 20 -13.75 5.16 -0.71
CA ALA A 20 -12.70 5.50 -1.64
C ALA A 20 -12.68 4.48 -2.78
N ASP A 21 -12.62 4.98 -4.01
CA ASP A 21 -12.52 4.18 -5.22
C ASP A 21 -11.35 3.18 -5.10
N PRO A 22 -11.60 1.86 -5.08
CA PRO A 22 -10.56 0.85 -5.02
C PRO A 22 -9.98 0.53 -6.40
N ASP A 23 -10.54 1.09 -7.48
CA ASP A 23 -10.20 0.68 -8.84
C ASP A 23 -8.92 1.33 -9.37
N LYS A 24 -8.56 2.51 -8.84
CA LYS A 24 -7.36 3.24 -9.25
C LYS A 24 -6.74 4.03 -8.12
N LEU A 25 -5.40 4.03 -8.01
CA LEU A 25 -4.70 4.87 -7.04
C LEU A 25 -4.95 6.38 -7.29
N ASP A 26 -5.41 7.08 -6.25
CA ASP A 26 -5.56 8.53 -6.22
C ASP A 26 -4.18 9.21 -6.30
N GLY A 27 -4.11 10.38 -6.94
CA GLY A 27 -2.85 11.12 -7.11
C GLY A 27 -2.14 11.48 -5.80
N ASN A 28 -2.86 11.50 -4.67
CA ASN A 28 -2.29 11.72 -3.34
C ASN A 28 -2.11 10.43 -2.51
N GLY A 29 -2.36 9.25 -3.09
CA GLY A 29 -2.23 7.95 -2.43
C GLY A 29 -3.22 7.72 -1.28
N ARG A 30 -4.27 8.55 -1.12
CA ARG A 30 -5.21 8.48 0.02
C ARG A 30 -6.02 7.18 0.07
N ASN A 31 -6.15 6.51 -1.08
CA ASN A 31 -6.83 5.24 -1.22
C ASN A 31 -5.89 4.03 -1.32
N LEU A 32 -4.59 4.20 -1.00
CA LEU A 32 -3.60 3.13 -1.05
C LEU A 32 -4.05 1.88 -0.30
N ALA A 33 -4.69 2.02 0.87
CA ALA A 33 -5.16 0.88 1.65
C ALA A 33 -6.28 0.09 0.94
N SER A 34 -7.18 0.79 0.23
CA SER A 34 -8.25 0.14 -0.54
C SER A 34 -7.71 -0.55 -1.80
N VAL A 35 -6.84 0.14 -2.54
CA VAL A 35 -6.24 -0.38 -3.78
C VAL A 35 -5.34 -1.58 -3.48
N LEU A 36 -4.48 -1.47 -2.46
CA LEU A 36 -3.64 -2.58 -2.02
C LEU A 36 -4.48 -3.78 -1.56
N GLY A 37 -5.55 -3.56 -0.78
CA GLY A 37 -6.41 -4.66 -0.33
C GLY A 37 -7.15 -5.39 -1.46
N ARG A 38 -7.38 -4.73 -2.60
CA ARG A 38 -7.85 -5.39 -3.83
C ARG A 38 -6.72 -6.19 -4.49
N MET A 39 -5.54 -5.59 -4.64
CA MET A 39 -4.38 -6.18 -5.33
C MET A 39 -3.77 -7.38 -4.57
N GLU A 40 -3.78 -7.36 -3.24
CA GLU A 40 -3.29 -8.46 -2.39
C GLU A 40 -4.09 -9.76 -2.54
N LYS A 41 -5.27 -9.71 -3.19
CA LYS A 41 -6.06 -10.91 -3.54
C LYS A 41 -5.41 -11.72 -4.66
N ASP A 42 -4.61 -11.07 -5.50
CA ASP A 42 -3.77 -11.74 -6.49
C ASP A 42 -2.43 -12.13 -5.81
N PRO A 43 -2.14 -13.43 -5.66
CA PRO A 43 -0.92 -13.87 -5.00
C PRO A 43 0.36 -13.44 -5.73
N SER A 44 0.35 -13.34 -7.06
CA SER A 44 1.53 -12.91 -7.83
C SER A 44 1.85 -11.44 -7.58
N VAL A 45 0.81 -10.60 -7.54
CA VAL A 45 0.96 -9.17 -7.21
C VAL A 45 1.39 -8.99 -5.76
N ARG A 46 0.77 -9.72 -4.83
CA ARG A 46 1.14 -9.70 -3.41
C ARG A 46 2.61 -10.07 -3.20
N ASP A 47 3.06 -11.17 -3.82
CA ASP A 47 4.42 -11.66 -3.64
C ASP A 47 5.44 -10.69 -4.25
N THR A 48 5.12 -10.09 -5.41
CA THR A 48 5.91 -8.99 -5.99
C THR A 48 6.01 -7.81 -5.02
N ILE A 49 4.89 -7.33 -4.48
CA ILE A 49 4.91 -6.18 -3.55
C ILE A 49 5.75 -6.50 -2.32
N LEU A 50 5.68 -7.71 -1.77
CA LEU A 50 6.48 -8.13 -0.61
C LEU A 50 7.97 -8.19 -0.93
N GLU A 51 8.35 -8.83 -2.03
CA GLU A 51 9.75 -8.98 -2.45
C GLU A 51 10.42 -7.60 -2.63
N TRP A 52 9.74 -6.69 -3.32
CA TRP A 52 10.26 -5.34 -3.52
C TRP A 52 10.30 -4.53 -2.23
N MET A 53 9.32 -4.71 -1.34
CA MET A 53 9.29 -4.01 -0.06
C MET A 53 10.35 -4.54 0.92
N GLU A 54 10.70 -5.82 0.86
CA GLU A 54 11.80 -6.39 1.64
C GLU A 54 13.16 -5.80 1.19
N LEU A 55 13.33 -5.52 -0.11
CA LEU A 55 14.52 -4.84 -0.62
C LEU A 55 14.62 -3.38 -0.15
N ILE A 56 13.49 -2.68 -0.07
CA ILE A 56 13.44 -1.23 0.26
C ILE A 56 13.46 -0.98 1.77
N ALA A 57 12.75 -1.82 2.52
CA ALA A 57 12.63 -1.77 3.96
C ALA A 57 12.93 -3.17 4.53
N PRO A 58 14.22 -3.49 4.73
CA PRO A 58 14.62 -4.81 5.21
C PRO A 58 13.97 -5.10 6.55
N GLY A 59 13.43 -6.32 6.67
CA GLY A 59 12.70 -6.77 7.85
C GLY A 59 11.18 -6.77 7.70
N ILE A 60 10.59 -6.19 6.64
CA ILE A 60 9.15 -6.37 6.39
C ILE A 60 8.86 -7.83 5.99
N GLU A 61 8.10 -8.53 6.83
CA GLU A 61 7.66 -9.91 6.58
C GLU A 61 6.28 -9.96 5.91
N LYS A 62 5.42 -8.99 6.22
CA LYS A 62 4.06 -8.97 5.70
C LYS A 62 3.51 -7.55 5.61
N ILE A 63 2.78 -7.29 4.54
CA ILE A 63 1.92 -6.13 4.38
C ILE A 63 0.49 -6.66 4.31
N ALA A 64 -0.44 -5.96 4.96
CA ALA A 64 -1.84 -6.32 4.99
C ALA A 64 -2.71 -5.08 5.14
N THR A 65 -3.95 -5.21 4.73
CA THR A 65 -4.98 -4.18 4.92
C THR A 65 -6.04 -4.69 5.89
N GLU A 66 -6.41 -3.87 6.89
CA GLU A 66 -7.42 -4.23 7.88
C GLU A 66 -8.52 -3.16 7.92
N GLN A 67 -9.78 -3.60 7.77
CA GLN A 67 -10.94 -2.75 7.94
C GLN A 67 -11.20 -2.53 9.44
N GLN A 68 -11.11 -1.28 9.87
CA GLN A 68 -11.45 -0.88 11.22
C GLN A 68 -12.97 -0.86 11.36
N ARG A 69 -13.53 -1.90 11.99
CA ARG A 69 -14.98 -2.13 12.15
C ARG A 69 -15.77 -0.97 12.77
N LEU A 70 -15.10 -0.12 13.54
CA LEU A 70 -15.72 1.00 14.26
C LEU A 70 -15.78 2.31 13.46
N ASP A 71 -14.89 2.50 12.48
CA ASP A 71 -14.68 3.81 11.83
C ASP A 71 -14.86 3.74 10.30
N SER A 72 -15.26 2.58 9.76
CA SER A 72 -15.41 2.37 8.30
C SER A 72 -14.19 2.90 7.54
N ARG A 73 -13.01 2.54 8.02
CA ARG A 73 -11.72 2.97 7.46
C ARG A 73 -10.83 1.76 7.26
N THR A 74 -10.10 1.75 6.16
CA THR A 74 -9.13 0.69 5.85
C THR A 74 -7.74 1.20 6.20
N ALA A 75 -7.06 0.49 7.10
CA ALA A 75 -5.71 0.83 7.54
C ALA A 75 -4.68 -0.13 6.94
N LEU A 76 -3.49 0.39 6.60
CA LEU A 76 -2.32 -0.41 6.25
C LEU A 76 -1.60 -0.89 7.51
N LEU A 77 -1.27 -2.18 7.52
CA LEU A 77 -0.54 -2.86 8.56
C LEU A 77 0.70 -3.53 7.97
N PHE A 78 1.80 -3.38 8.71
CA PHE A 78 3.08 -3.99 8.42
C PHE A 78 3.44 -4.94 9.54
N LYS A 79 4.04 -6.08 9.22
CA LYS A 79 4.62 -7.02 10.17
C LYS A 79 6.11 -7.11 9.89
N GLU A 80 6.91 -7.03 10.95
CA GLU A 80 8.37 -7.17 10.86
C GLU A 80 8.81 -8.58 11.24
N GLN A 81 9.84 -9.09 10.58
CA GLN A 81 10.42 -10.41 10.83
C GLN A 81 10.85 -10.56 12.30
N GLY A 82 10.57 -11.73 12.87
CA GLY A 82 10.93 -12.05 14.25
C GLY A 82 10.04 -11.40 15.32
N THR A 83 9.07 -10.55 14.94
CA THR A 83 8.10 -9.97 15.89
C THR A 83 6.67 -10.43 15.62
N ARG A 84 5.89 -10.61 16.70
CA ARG A 84 4.44 -10.86 16.60
C ARG A 84 3.62 -9.57 16.45
N ARG A 85 4.26 -8.40 16.51
CA ARG A 85 3.57 -7.11 16.49
C ARG A 85 3.33 -6.68 15.04
N ARG A 86 2.12 -6.17 14.81
CA ARG A 86 1.74 -5.47 13.58
C ARG A 86 1.81 -3.98 13.87
N PHE A 87 2.35 -3.22 12.93
CA PHE A 87 2.55 -1.79 13.03
C PHE A 87 1.73 -1.09 11.96
N LEU A 88 1.08 0.00 12.33
CA LEU A 88 0.36 0.86 11.40
C LEU A 88 1.34 1.62 10.50
N ALA A 89 0.91 1.95 9.29
CA ALA A 89 1.70 2.69 8.30
C ALA A 89 2.37 3.98 8.81
N HIS A 90 1.82 4.62 9.85
CA HIS A 90 2.40 5.82 10.45
C HIS A 90 3.74 5.55 11.17
N MET A 91 4.03 4.30 11.55
CA MET A 91 5.30 3.89 12.18
C MET A 91 6.39 3.52 11.17
N ILE A 92 6.06 3.47 9.88
CA ILE A 92 7.02 3.20 8.80
C ILE A 92 7.64 4.52 8.31
N SER A 93 8.90 4.49 7.89
CA SER A 93 9.58 5.64 7.27
C SER A 93 8.77 6.18 6.08
N ASP A 94 8.75 7.51 5.93
CA ASP A 94 8.09 8.16 4.80
C ASP A 94 8.60 7.64 3.45
N GLY A 95 9.89 7.30 3.36
CA GLY A 95 10.51 6.75 2.15
C GLY A 95 9.96 5.38 1.75
N ALA A 96 9.70 4.50 2.73
CA ALA A 96 9.13 3.17 2.47
C ALA A 96 7.65 3.25 2.09
N ILE A 97 6.88 4.17 2.68
CA ILE A 97 5.50 4.43 2.24
C ILE A 97 5.46 5.04 0.83
N HIS A 98 6.38 5.94 0.53
CA HIS A 98 6.48 6.54 -0.81
C HIS A 98 6.83 5.48 -1.86
N ALA A 99 7.79 4.60 -1.57
CA ALA A 99 8.15 3.48 -2.42
C ALA A 99 6.96 2.52 -2.65
N LEU A 100 6.23 2.16 -1.59
CA LEU A 100 5.03 1.33 -1.70
C LEU A 100 3.96 1.98 -2.59
N CYS A 101 3.77 3.30 -2.46
CA CYS A 101 2.88 4.08 -3.34
C CYS A 101 3.29 3.97 -4.81
N LEU A 102 4.58 4.13 -5.11
CA LEU A 102 5.09 4.03 -6.49
C LEU A 102 4.96 2.63 -7.06
N LEU A 103 5.26 1.60 -6.26
CA LEU A 103 5.07 0.19 -6.63
C LEU A 103 3.61 -0.11 -6.97
N VAL A 104 2.69 0.27 -6.09
CA VAL A 104 1.25 0.10 -6.33
C VAL A 104 0.82 0.87 -7.56
N ALA A 105 1.27 2.12 -7.75
CA ALA A 105 0.94 2.91 -8.94
C ALA A 105 1.46 2.28 -10.24
N ALA A 106 2.65 1.67 -10.21
CA ALA A 106 3.23 0.99 -11.37
C ALA A 106 2.48 -0.29 -11.72
N LEU A 107 2.06 -1.05 -10.72
CA LEU A 107 1.33 -2.31 -10.88
C LEU A 107 -0.17 -2.12 -11.17
N ASP A 108 -0.76 -1.01 -10.71
CA ASP A 108 -2.16 -0.61 -10.97
C ASP A 108 -2.34 0.12 -12.30
N ALA A 109 -1.25 0.59 -12.92
CA ALA A 109 -1.31 1.24 -14.22
C ALA A 109 -1.76 0.21 -15.28
N PRO A 110 -2.79 0.51 -16.09
CA PRO A 110 -3.36 -0.42 -17.07
C PRO A 110 -2.43 -0.76 -18.26
N ASP A 111 -1.16 -0.32 -18.25
CA ASP A 111 -0.25 -0.43 -19.39
C ASP A 111 1.24 -0.45 -18.98
N TYR A 112 1.61 -1.40 -18.12
CA TYR A 112 2.95 -1.99 -18.23
C TYR A 112 2.78 -3.49 -18.46
N GLY A 113 2.80 -3.86 -19.74
CA GLY A 113 2.89 -5.24 -20.18
C GLY A 113 4.09 -5.92 -19.51
N ILE A 114 3.79 -6.79 -18.55
CA ILE A 114 4.60 -7.96 -18.23
C ILE A 114 3.71 -9.17 -18.48
N THR A 115 3.28 -9.34 -19.73
CA THR A 115 2.80 -10.60 -20.29
C THR A 115 2.85 -10.54 -21.81
#